data_AF-A0A1G0FVD7-F1
#
_entry.id   AF-A0A1G0FVD7-F1
#
_cell.length_a   1.000
_cell.length_b   1.000
_cell.length_c   1.000
_cell.angle_alpha   90.00
_cell.angle_beta   90.00
_cell.angle_gamma   90.00
#
_symmetry.space_group_name_H-M   'P 1'
#
loop_
_entity.id
_entity.type
_entity.pdbx_description
1 polymer ?
#
loop_
_entity_poly.entity_id
_entity_poly.type
_entity_poly.pdbx_seq_one_letter_code
_entity_poly.pdbx_strand_id
1 'polypeptide(L)'
;MHNSAKKHTLKTLALDIFMGLNFVFLLMVAVWIVWVYYFRGPIDIVTGKTRDSDQELLMQARSEYTKHFHGMDLVVIKGIQTGSLCVDCHGDYSHYKGQKVRALFNAHSWFIACEVCHIKPEQGSVVVYRWLDNKTGHELTTLTGENGDYGATIVPLKIDNGKTSRLDRSEDDFIREYLQTRDKLNDEQKKAAEERMHETMTKDPVFCDQCHKENGFFNFTDLLYTPQTAKYLETLDMGAMAKTYKEFHFPTLFDK
;
A
#
# COMPACT_ATOMS: atom_id res chain seq x y z
N MET A 1 59.43 13.22 48.58
CA MET A 1 57.97 13.48 48.58
C MET A 1 57.51 14.47 47.49
N HIS A 2 58.39 15.19 46.79
CA HIS A 2 58.00 16.26 45.83
C HIS A 2 57.49 15.76 44.45
N ASN A 3 57.83 14.53 44.04
CA ASN A 3 57.47 13.98 42.72
C ASN A 3 56.03 13.44 42.63
N SER A 4 55.42 13.06 43.76
CA SER A 4 54.06 12.51 43.78
C SER A 4 53.00 13.60 43.61
N ALA A 5 53.23 14.78 44.18
CA ALA A 5 52.31 15.92 44.10
C ALA A 5 52.21 16.46 42.66
N LYS A 6 53.34 16.58 41.94
CA LYS A 6 53.37 17.05 40.55
C LYS A 6 52.67 16.09 39.58
N LYS A 7 52.75 14.78 39.82
CA LYS A 7 52.09 13.77 38.97
C LYS A 7 50.57 13.73 39.17
N HIS A 8 50.11 14.07 40.37
CA HIS A 8 48.69 14.21 40.68
C HIS A 8 48.10 15.46 40.02
N THR A 9 48.76 16.61 40.15
CA THR A 9 48.30 17.88 39.53
C THR A 9 48.30 17.83 38.00
N LEU A 10 49.24 17.10 37.38
CA LEU A 10 49.25 16.94 35.91
C LEU A 10 48.07 16.10 35.41
N LYS A 11 47.66 15.08 36.17
CA LYS A 11 46.53 14.21 35.82
C LYS A 11 45.19 14.92 35.96
N THR A 12 45.03 15.70 37.03
CA THR A 12 43.81 16.52 37.21
C THR A 12 43.71 17.57 36.10
N LEU A 13 44.82 18.23 35.75
CA LEU A 13 44.85 19.20 34.65
C LEU A 13 44.48 18.57 33.30
N ALA A 14 44.99 17.36 33.00
CA ALA A 14 44.65 16.66 31.77
C ALA A 14 43.17 16.25 31.72
N LEU A 15 42.59 15.84 32.84
CA LEU A 15 41.17 15.51 32.95
C LEU A 15 40.30 16.76 32.75
N ASP A 16 40.67 17.89 33.37
CA ASP A 16 39.96 19.15 33.26
C ASP A 16 39.97 19.67 31.81
N ILE A 17 41.11 19.55 31.12
CA ILE A 17 41.23 19.90 29.69
C ILE A 17 40.32 19.00 28.84
N PHE A 18 40.32 17.69 29.09
CA PHE A 18 39.47 16.75 28.34
C PHE A 18 37.98 17.02 28.56
N MET A 19 37.56 17.31 29.79
CA MET A 19 36.19 17.69 30.11
C MET A 19 35.81 19.01 29.46
N GLY A 20 36.71 20.00 29.47
CA GLY A 20 36.51 21.28 28.78
C GLY A 20 36.31 21.12 27.28
N LEU A 21 37.12 20.28 26.61
CA LEU A 21 36.99 20.02 25.18
C LEU A 21 35.65 19.33 24.83
N ASN A 22 35.22 18.35 25.64
CA ASN A 22 33.92 17.70 25.44
C ASN A 22 32.75 18.69 25.62
N PHE A 23 32.83 19.56 26.64
CA PHE A 23 31.81 20.56 26.87
C PHE A 23 31.70 21.56 25.69
N VAL A 24 32.83 22.02 25.16
CA VAL A 24 32.86 22.89 23.97
C VAL A 24 32.28 22.18 22.74
N PHE A 25 32.61 20.90 22.53
CA PHE A 25 32.04 20.11 21.44
C PHE A 25 30.51 19.99 21.53
N LEU A 26 29.97 19.66 22.71
CA LEU A 26 28.53 19.56 22.92
C LEU A 26 27.82 20.90 22.72
N LEU A 27 28.43 22.01 23.15
CA LEU A 27 27.92 23.36 22.89
C LEU A 27 27.88 23.67 21.38
N MET A 28 28.92 23.31 20.62
CA MET A 28 28.91 23.49 19.17
C MET A 28 27.80 22.70 18.49
N VAL A 29 27.56 21.45 18.92
CA VAL A 29 26.44 20.62 18.40
C VAL A 29 25.09 21.24 18.74
N ALA A 30 24.90 21.72 19.98
CA ALA A 30 23.66 22.37 20.38
C ALA A 30 23.38 23.65 19.59
N VAL A 31 24.40 24.50 19.41
CA VAL A 31 24.31 25.70 18.57
C VAL A 31 24.02 25.34 17.12
N TRP A 32 24.62 24.27 16.60
CA TRP A 32 24.35 23.79 15.24
C TRP A 32 22.90 23.31 15.09
N ILE A 33 22.34 22.57 16.05
CA ILE A 33 20.94 22.14 16.04
C ILE A 33 19.99 23.34 16.05
N VAL A 34 20.24 24.32 16.93
CA VAL A 34 19.46 25.58 16.97
C VAL A 34 19.59 26.31 15.65
N TRP A 35 20.79 26.38 15.08
CA TRP A 35 21.00 27.03 13.79
C TRP A 35 20.24 26.35 12.64
N VAL A 36 20.25 25.01 12.60
CA VAL A 36 19.46 24.22 11.64
C VAL A 36 17.97 24.52 11.81
N TYR A 37 17.46 24.57 13.04
CA TYR A 37 16.03 24.74 13.29
C TYR A 37 15.53 26.16 13.01
N TYR A 38 16.31 27.18 13.37
CA TYR A 38 15.86 28.58 13.33
C TYR A 38 16.33 29.37 12.10
N PHE A 39 17.48 29.03 11.52
CA PHE A 39 18.08 29.81 10.43
C PHE A 39 18.10 29.08 9.09
N ARG A 40 18.26 27.75 9.10
CA ARG A 40 18.19 26.95 7.86
C ARG A 40 16.74 26.65 7.45
N GLY A 41 15.78 26.80 8.37
CA GLY A 41 14.40 26.37 8.21
C GLY A 41 14.26 24.86 8.35
N PRO A 42 13.04 24.33 8.58
CA PRO A 42 12.81 22.89 8.50
C PRO A 42 13.36 22.40 7.16
N ILE A 43 14.08 21.28 7.16
CA ILE A 43 14.36 20.57 5.92
C ILE A 43 12.99 20.24 5.35
N ASP A 44 12.55 20.99 4.34
CA ASP A 44 11.32 20.73 3.63
C ASP A 44 11.45 19.34 3.01
N ILE A 45 10.87 18.34 3.68
CA ILE A 45 10.49 17.08 3.06
C ILE A 45 9.27 17.43 2.20
N VAL A 46 9.55 18.06 1.06
CA VAL A 46 8.66 18.39 -0.06
C VAL A 46 7.19 18.60 0.34
N THR A 47 6.87 19.81 0.77
CA THR A 47 5.51 20.36 0.67
C THR A 47 5.52 21.55 -0.27
N GLY A 48 5.39 21.24 -1.56
CA GLY A 48 4.68 22.00 -2.60
C GLY A 48 5.00 23.48 -2.81
N LYS A 49 5.78 23.78 -3.88
CA LYS A 49 5.46 24.86 -4.83
C LYS A 49 6.37 24.87 -6.08
N THR A 50 6.08 24.01 -7.06
CA THR A 50 6.21 24.29 -8.52
C THR A 50 5.59 23.17 -9.36
N ARG A 51 4.35 23.38 -9.79
CA ARG A 51 3.39 22.32 -10.17
C ARG A 51 3.47 21.80 -11.62
N ASP A 52 4.61 21.89 -12.32
CA ASP A 52 4.73 21.29 -13.66
C ASP A 52 6.13 20.72 -13.97
N SER A 53 7.22 21.38 -13.55
CA SER A 53 8.59 20.84 -13.72
C SER A 53 8.94 19.72 -12.74
N ASP A 54 8.28 19.71 -11.58
CA ASP A 54 8.62 18.80 -10.49
C ASP A 54 8.07 17.40 -10.72
N GLN A 55 7.06 17.23 -11.59
CA GLN A 55 6.47 15.91 -11.82
C GLN A 55 7.42 14.99 -12.61
N GLU A 56 8.17 15.55 -13.55
CA GLU A 56 9.18 14.83 -14.33
C GLU A 56 10.44 14.55 -13.49
N LEU A 57 10.87 15.54 -12.68
CA LEU A 57 11.99 15.39 -11.75
C LEU A 57 11.67 14.42 -10.60
N LEU A 58 10.44 14.42 -10.08
CA LEU A 58 9.96 13.46 -9.08
C LEU A 58 9.80 12.07 -9.69
N MET A 59 9.36 11.92 -10.95
CA MET A 59 9.37 10.61 -11.63
C MET A 59 10.80 10.08 -11.80
N GLN A 60 11.76 10.94 -12.15
CA GLN A 60 13.15 10.57 -12.35
C GLN A 60 13.86 10.23 -11.02
N ALA A 61 13.66 11.05 -9.98
CA ALA A 61 14.17 10.79 -8.63
C ALA A 61 13.51 9.57 -7.96
N ARG A 62 12.21 9.33 -8.22
CA ARG A 62 11.51 8.12 -7.77
C ARG A 62 12.06 6.87 -8.47
N SER A 63 12.50 6.97 -9.74
CA SER A 63 13.12 5.85 -10.47
C SER A 63 14.50 5.43 -9.95
N GLU A 64 15.22 6.34 -9.30
CA GLU A 64 16.52 6.06 -8.68
C GLU A 64 16.36 5.51 -7.26
N TYR A 65 15.36 6.00 -6.50
CA TYR A 65 15.06 5.52 -5.15
C TYR A 65 14.28 4.19 -5.10
N THR A 66 13.55 3.83 -6.16
CA THR A 66 12.87 2.52 -6.27
C THR A 66 13.84 1.35 -6.42
N LYS A 67 15.10 1.60 -6.78
CA LYS A 67 16.06 0.52 -6.99
C LYS A 67 16.44 -0.23 -5.71
N HIS A 68 16.47 0.41 -4.54
CA HIS A 68 17.32 -0.13 -3.46
C HIS A 68 16.74 -0.31 -2.06
N PHE A 69 15.46 -0.05 -1.75
CA PHE A 69 15.00 -0.47 -0.41
C PHE A 69 13.59 -1.04 -0.25
N HIS A 70 12.65 -0.88 -1.19
CA HIS A 70 11.32 -1.50 -1.05
C HIS A 70 10.81 -2.18 -2.33
N GLY A 71 11.57 -2.19 -3.43
CA GLY A 71 11.24 -2.95 -4.63
C GLY A 71 9.80 -2.76 -5.13
N MET A 72 9.18 -1.61 -4.86
CA MET A 72 7.87 -1.30 -5.44
C MET A 72 8.15 -0.99 -6.90
N ASP A 73 8.03 -2.03 -7.72
CA ASP A 73 8.17 -1.92 -9.16
C ASP A 73 7.21 -0.83 -9.68
N LEU A 74 7.56 -0.22 -10.81
CA LEU A 74 6.68 0.69 -11.54
C LEU A 74 5.30 0.05 -11.79
N VAL A 75 5.24 -1.28 -11.80
CA VAL A 75 4.03 -2.11 -11.83
C VAL A 75 3.14 -1.90 -10.61
N VAL A 76 3.70 -1.96 -9.39
CA VAL A 76 2.97 -1.72 -8.14
C VAL A 76 2.39 -0.30 -8.16
N ILE A 77 3.21 0.66 -8.59
CA ILE A 77 2.80 2.05 -8.72
C ILE A 77 1.71 2.22 -9.80
N LYS A 78 1.74 1.44 -10.89
CA LYS A 78 0.75 1.50 -11.98
C LYS A 78 -0.55 0.75 -11.69
N GLY A 79 -0.50 -0.35 -10.95
CA GLY A 79 -1.68 -1.06 -10.45
C GLY A 79 -2.45 -0.21 -9.44
N ILE A 80 -1.71 0.49 -8.57
CA ILE A 80 -2.24 1.55 -7.71
C ILE A 80 -2.91 2.70 -8.50
N GLN A 81 -2.46 2.97 -9.74
CA GLN A 81 -2.92 4.11 -10.56
C GLN A 81 -4.21 3.87 -11.35
N THR A 82 -4.80 2.67 -11.36
CA THR A 82 -6.17 2.55 -11.85
C THR A 82 -7.07 3.28 -10.87
N GLY A 83 -7.57 4.46 -11.25
CA GLY A 83 -8.40 5.31 -10.40
C GLY A 83 -9.53 4.52 -9.75
N SER A 84 -9.34 4.17 -8.48
CA SER A 84 -10.33 3.53 -7.64
C SER A 84 -10.80 4.56 -6.65
N LEU A 85 -12.10 4.78 -6.62
CA LEU A 85 -12.71 5.67 -5.65
C LEU A 85 -12.41 5.25 -4.20
N CYS A 86 -12.23 3.95 -3.96
CA CYS A 86 -11.84 3.45 -2.64
C CYS A 86 -10.48 4.01 -2.22
N VAL A 87 -9.52 4.06 -3.15
CA VAL A 87 -8.15 4.54 -2.88
C VAL A 87 -8.13 6.05 -2.64
N ASP A 88 -8.98 6.82 -3.32
CA ASP A 88 -9.10 8.28 -3.11
C ASP A 88 -9.43 8.65 -1.64
N CYS A 89 -10.07 7.75 -0.91
CA CYS A 89 -10.45 7.93 0.50
C CYS A 89 -9.64 7.07 1.48
N HIS A 90 -9.27 5.83 1.13
CA HIS A 90 -8.62 4.87 2.03
C HIS A 90 -7.11 4.72 1.83
N GLY A 91 -6.57 5.21 0.71
CA GLY A 91 -5.18 5.04 0.31
C GLY A 91 -4.82 3.61 -0.13
N ASP A 92 -3.58 3.45 -0.60
CA ASP A 92 -3.08 2.23 -1.24
C ASP A 92 -2.84 1.07 -0.27
N TYR A 93 -2.78 1.36 1.03
CA TYR A 93 -2.42 0.42 2.10
C TYR A 93 -3.49 0.37 3.19
N SER A 94 -4.74 0.20 2.77
CA SER A 94 -5.92 0.23 3.65
C SER A 94 -5.97 -0.92 4.67
N HIS A 95 -5.20 -2.00 4.47
CA HIS A 95 -5.15 -3.14 5.38
C HIS A 95 -4.06 -2.97 6.44
N TYR A 96 -4.43 -2.51 7.64
CA TYR A 96 -3.50 -2.34 8.77
C TYR A 96 -3.83 -3.17 10.03
N LYS A 97 -5.11 -3.53 10.22
CA LYS A 97 -5.59 -4.17 11.46
C LYS A 97 -5.07 -5.60 11.65
N GLY A 98 -4.96 -6.37 10.56
CA GLY A 98 -4.52 -7.77 10.61
C GLY A 98 -3.03 -7.92 10.34
N GLN A 99 -2.16 -7.78 11.35
CA GLN A 99 -0.70 -7.79 11.15
C GLN A 99 -0.15 -8.99 10.36
N LYS A 100 -0.74 -10.17 10.55
CA LYS A 100 -0.32 -11.43 9.90
C LYS A 100 -0.59 -11.47 8.39
N VAL A 101 -1.63 -10.77 7.94
CA VAL A 101 -2.15 -10.85 6.57
C VAL A 101 -2.12 -9.50 5.85
N ARG A 102 -1.73 -8.42 6.54
CA ARG A 102 -1.69 -7.05 6.00
C ARG A 102 -0.91 -6.95 4.69
N ALA A 103 0.27 -7.58 4.65
CA ALA A 103 1.15 -7.49 3.50
C ALA A 103 0.55 -8.22 2.30
N LEU A 104 -0.07 -9.38 2.56
CA LEU A 104 -0.77 -10.15 1.52
C LEU A 104 -1.96 -9.36 0.98
N PHE A 105 -2.84 -8.82 1.83
CA PHE A 105 -4.00 -8.07 1.35
C PHE A 105 -3.63 -6.78 0.61
N ASN A 106 -2.64 -6.03 1.10
CA ASN A 106 -2.13 -4.86 0.38
C ASN A 106 -1.44 -5.24 -0.93
N ALA A 107 -0.84 -6.42 -1.05
CA ALA A 107 -0.31 -6.89 -2.33
C ALA A 107 -1.42 -7.28 -3.32
N HIS A 108 -2.54 -7.84 -2.83
CA HIS A 108 -3.67 -8.18 -3.70
C HIS A 108 -4.33 -6.93 -4.27
N SER A 109 -4.38 -5.82 -3.52
CA SER A 109 -4.94 -4.56 -4.04
C SER A 109 -4.13 -3.94 -5.18
N TRP A 110 -2.96 -4.46 -5.53
CA TRP A 110 -2.19 -4.00 -6.69
C TRP A 110 -2.74 -4.50 -8.02
N PHE A 111 -3.47 -5.62 -8.02
CA PHE A 111 -3.98 -6.24 -9.25
C PHE A 111 -5.39 -6.80 -9.10
N ILE A 112 -6.04 -6.58 -7.95
CA ILE A 112 -7.43 -6.95 -7.70
C ILE A 112 -8.19 -5.72 -7.22
N ALA A 113 -9.31 -5.41 -7.86
CA ALA A 113 -10.19 -4.33 -7.43
C ALA A 113 -10.75 -4.60 -6.02
N CYS A 114 -10.87 -3.54 -5.20
CA CYS A 114 -11.33 -3.65 -3.80
C CYS A 114 -12.67 -4.39 -3.69
N GLU A 115 -13.53 -4.14 -4.66
CA GLU A 115 -14.88 -4.65 -4.83
C GLU A 115 -14.94 -6.17 -4.98
N VAL A 116 -13.87 -6.82 -5.45
CA VAL A 116 -13.81 -8.29 -5.50
C VAL A 116 -14.00 -8.89 -4.12
N CYS A 117 -13.37 -8.29 -3.10
CA CYS A 117 -13.40 -8.78 -1.73
C CYS A 117 -14.48 -8.10 -0.91
N HIS A 118 -14.82 -6.85 -1.24
CA HIS A 118 -15.66 -5.98 -0.42
C HIS A 118 -17.10 -5.80 -0.90
N ILE A 119 -17.46 -6.13 -2.16
CA ILE A 119 -18.87 -6.11 -2.56
C ILE A 119 -19.59 -7.37 -2.10
N LYS A 120 -20.82 -7.18 -1.60
CA LYS A 120 -21.77 -8.26 -1.44
C LYS A 120 -22.59 -8.43 -2.73
N PRO A 121 -22.44 -9.55 -3.48
CA PRO A 121 -23.27 -9.78 -4.65
C PRO A 121 -24.75 -9.77 -4.26
N GLU A 122 -25.57 -9.07 -5.04
CA GLU A 122 -27.03 -9.12 -4.87
C GLU A 122 -27.54 -10.53 -5.09
N GLN A 123 -28.56 -10.92 -4.33
CA GLN A 123 -29.13 -12.25 -4.42
C GLN A 123 -29.70 -12.50 -5.83
N GLY A 124 -29.22 -13.56 -6.49
CA GLY A 124 -29.62 -13.91 -7.86
C GLY A 124 -28.83 -13.22 -8.97
N SER A 125 -27.89 -12.31 -8.64
CA SER A 125 -26.97 -11.75 -9.62
C SER A 125 -25.81 -12.71 -9.91
N VAL A 126 -25.41 -12.81 -11.19
CA VAL A 126 -24.23 -13.55 -11.60
C VAL A 126 -23.05 -12.58 -11.66
N VAL A 127 -22.03 -12.81 -10.84
CA VAL A 127 -20.79 -12.04 -10.85
C VAL A 127 -19.68 -12.91 -11.45
N VAL A 128 -18.99 -12.38 -12.44
CA VAL A 128 -17.79 -13.00 -13.03
C VAL A 128 -16.60 -12.07 -12.85
N TYR A 129 -15.40 -12.64 -12.85
CA TYR A 129 -14.16 -11.88 -12.66
C TYR A 129 -13.32 -11.92 -13.92
N ARG A 130 -12.79 -10.77 -14.33
CA ARG A 130 -11.97 -10.63 -15.54
C ARG A 130 -10.80 -9.69 -15.33
N TRP A 131 -9.70 -9.97 -16.01
CA TRP A 131 -8.60 -9.02 -16.15
C TRP A 131 -8.98 -7.91 -17.12
N LEU A 132 -8.99 -6.68 -16.65
CA LEU A 132 -9.17 -5.50 -17.49
C LEU A 132 -7.86 -4.71 -17.56
N ASP A 133 -7.41 -4.37 -18.76
CA ASP A 133 -6.23 -3.55 -18.98
C ASP A 133 -6.39 -2.19 -18.29
N ASN A 134 -5.35 -1.75 -17.57
CA ASN A 134 -5.42 -0.57 -16.70
C ASN A 134 -5.57 0.75 -17.48
N LYS A 135 -5.19 0.77 -18.77
CA LYS A 135 -5.23 1.98 -19.60
C LYS A 135 -6.53 2.08 -20.38
N THR A 136 -6.96 0.98 -20.98
CA THR A 136 -8.11 0.91 -21.90
C THR A 136 -9.39 0.48 -21.19
N GLY A 137 -9.28 -0.26 -20.09
CA GLY A 137 -10.39 -0.91 -19.41
C GLY A 137 -11.00 -2.08 -20.19
N HIS A 138 -10.36 -2.53 -21.27
CA HIS A 138 -10.81 -3.66 -22.08
C HIS A 138 -10.37 -4.98 -21.45
N GLU A 139 -11.17 -6.03 -21.65
CA GLU A 139 -10.84 -7.37 -21.19
C GLU A 139 -9.60 -7.91 -21.90
N LEU A 140 -8.67 -8.46 -21.12
CA LEU A 140 -7.53 -9.18 -21.68
C LEU A 140 -7.98 -10.49 -22.31
N THR A 141 -7.31 -10.89 -23.39
CA THR A 141 -7.49 -12.22 -24.00
C THR A 141 -6.35 -13.17 -23.68
N THR A 142 -5.20 -12.64 -23.24
CA THR A 142 -4.01 -13.41 -22.84
C THR A 142 -3.28 -12.68 -21.72
N LEU A 143 -2.63 -13.41 -20.82
CA LEU A 143 -1.69 -12.84 -19.86
C LEU A 143 -0.30 -12.81 -20.46
N THR A 144 0.31 -11.63 -20.49
CA THR A 144 1.69 -11.42 -20.92
C THR A 144 2.44 -10.66 -19.82
N GLY A 145 3.64 -11.11 -19.46
CA GLY A 145 4.42 -10.53 -18.36
C GLY A 145 4.73 -11.54 -17.26
N GLU A 146 5.22 -11.04 -16.14
CA GLU A 146 5.49 -11.86 -14.94
C GLU A 146 4.20 -12.08 -14.13
N ASN A 147 4.21 -13.07 -13.23
CA ASN A 147 3.02 -13.39 -12.45
C ASN A 147 2.59 -12.21 -11.56
N GLY A 148 1.37 -11.72 -11.78
CA GLY A 148 0.83 -10.55 -11.08
C GLY A 148 1.22 -9.20 -11.70
N ASP A 149 2.05 -9.22 -12.76
CA ASP A 149 2.40 -8.04 -13.55
C ASP A 149 1.90 -8.21 -15.00
N TYR A 150 0.62 -7.90 -15.19
CA TYR A 150 -0.04 -7.97 -16.50
C TYR A 150 -0.48 -6.58 -17.02
N GLY A 151 -0.13 -5.50 -16.31
CA GLY A 151 -0.65 -4.16 -16.60
C GLY A 151 -2.19 -4.07 -16.55
N ALA A 152 -2.82 -4.98 -15.82
CA ALA A 152 -4.28 -5.14 -15.73
C ALA A 152 -4.70 -5.37 -14.28
N THR A 153 -6.01 -5.28 -14.03
CA THR A 153 -6.63 -5.50 -12.72
C THR A 153 -7.78 -6.48 -12.85
N ILE A 154 -7.92 -7.41 -11.91
CA ILE A 154 -9.08 -8.30 -11.77
C ILE A 154 -10.26 -7.48 -11.27
N VAL A 155 -11.30 -7.40 -12.08
CA VAL A 155 -12.50 -6.60 -11.82
C VAL A 155 -13.73 -7.51 -11.72
N PRO A 156 -14.62 -7.27 -10.74
CA PRO A 156 -15.92 -7.94 -10.67
C PRO A 156 -16.88 -7.33 -11.70
N LEU A 157 -17.49 -8.20 -12.51
CA LEU A 157 -18.48 -7.85 -13.52
C LEU A 157 -19.82 -8.49 -13.19
N LYS A 158 -20.87 -7.68 -13.11
CA LYS A 158 -22.25 -8.15 -12.97
C LYS A 158 -22.80 -8.47 -14.35
N ILE A 159 -23.37 -9.66 -14.50
CA ILE A 159 -24.12 -10.05 -15.69
C ILE A 159 -25.60 -9.96 -15.37
N ASP A 160 -26.30 -9.06 -16.05
CA ASP A 160 -27.75 -8.88 -15.94
C ASP A 160 -28.37 -8.83 -17.33
N ASN A 161 -29.28 -9.77 -17.61
CA ASN A 161 -29.96 -9.91 -18.91
C ASN A 161 -29.00 -9.90 -20.13
N GLY A 162 -27.82 -10.50 -19.98
CA GLY A 162 -26.79 -10.57 -21.03
C GLY A 162 -25.98 -9.27 -21.20
N LYS A 163 -26.25 -8.23 -20.41
CA LYS A 163 -25.44 -7.02 -20.33
C LYS A 163 -24.45 -7.15 -19.18
N THR A 164 -23.20 -6.82 -19.47
CA THR A 164 -22.13 -6.81 -18.47
C THR A 164 -21.91 -5.39 -17.96
N SER A 165 -21.88 -5.22 -16.64
CA SER A 165 -21.51 -3.96 -15.98
C SER A 165 -20.37 -4.17 -14.99
N ARG A 166 -19.50 -3.15 -14.90
CA ARG A 166 -18.39 -3.11 -13.95
C ARG A 166 -18.90 -2.75 -12.57
N LEU A 167 -18.53 -3.52 -11.56
CA LEU A 167 -18.89 -3.24 -10.17
C LEU A 167 -17.84 -2.39 -9.45
N ASP A 168 -16.63 -2.26 -10.00
CA ASP A 168 -15.55 -1.40 -9.50
C ASP A 168 -15.68 0.08 -9.91
N ARG A 169 -16.76 0.40 -10.62
CA ARG A 169 -17.12 1.77 -10.97
C ARG A 169 -18.41 2.12 -10.26
N SER A 170 -18.32 3.05 -9.33
CA SER A 170 -19.49 3.77 -8.87
C SER A 170 -19.77 4.90 -9.86
N GLU A 171 -20.86 4.78 -10.62
CA GLU A 171 -21.40 5.92 -11.38
C GLU A 171 -22.15 6.90 -10.48
N ASP A 172 -22.08 6.75 -9.15
CA ASP A 172 -22.86 7.54 -8.21
C ASP A 172 -22.32 8.98 -8.15
N ASP A 173 -23.03 9.88 -8.82
CA ASP A 173 -22.85 11.33 -8.74
C ASP A 173 -22.75 11.82 -7.29
N PHE A 174 -23.40 11.11 -6.36
CA PHE A 174 -23.32 11.38 -4.93
C PHE A 174 -21.88 11.40 -4.41
N ILE A 175 -21.03 10.46 -4.83
CA ILE A 175 -19.69 10.36 -4.27
C ILE A 175 -18.80 11.49 -4.80
N ARG A 176 -18.96 11.84 -6.08
CA ARG A 176 -18.29 13.02 -6.66
C ARG A 176 -18.71 14.30 -5.95
N GLU A 177 -20.01 14.46 -5.70
CA GLU A 177 -20.54 15.61 -4.97
C GLU A 177 -20.03 15.64 -3.51
N TYR A 178 -20.02 14.49 -2.84
CA TYR A 178 -19.48 14.35 -1.49
C TYR A 178 -18.01 14.78 -1.44
N LEU A 179 -17.17 14.30 -2.36
CA LEU A 179 -15.75 14.68 -2.41
C LEU A 179 -15.55 16.20 -2.56
N GLN A 180 -16.44 16.89 -3.28
CA GLN A 180 -16.41 18.35 -3.48
C GLN A 180 -16.95 19.16 -2.29
N THR A 181 -17.82 18.56 -1.48
CA THR A 181 -18.55 19.27 -0.42
C THR A 181 -18.18 18.84 0.99
N ARG A 182 -17.39 17.77 1.17
CA ARG A 182 -17.11 17.13 2.47
C ARG A 182 -16.66 18.09 3.57
N ASP A 183 -15.90 19.13 3.22
CA ASP A 183 -15.34 20.09 4.17
C ASP A 183 -16.40 21.05 4.74
N LYS A 184 -17.57 21.12 4.09
CA LYS A 184 -18.72 21.94 4.49
C LYS A 184 -19.78 21.14 5.26
N LEU A 185 -19.63 19.82 5.33
CA LEU A 185 -20.59 18.94 6.00
C LEU A 185 -20.30 18.85 7.49
N ASN A 186 -21.36 18.80 8.30
CA ASN A 186 -21.27 18.47 9.71
C ASN A 186 -21.07 16.95 9.92
N ASP A 187 -20.80 16.54 11.17
CA ASP A 187 -20.49 15.15 11.48
C ASP A 187 -21.65 14.18 11.22
N GLU A 188 -22.89 14.61 11.45
CA GLU A 188 -24.10 13.81 11.17
C GLU A 188 -24.26 13.56 9.67
N GLN A 189 -24.06 14.58 8.85
CA GLN A 189 -24.10 14.50 7.39
C GLN A 189 -22.98 13.61 6.84
N LYS A 190 -21.77 13.73 7.38
CA LYS A 190 -20.64 12.86 7.00
C LYS A 190 -20.93 11.41 7.32
N LYS A 191 -21.47 11.13 8.51
CA LYS A 191 -21.85 9.78 8.90
C LYS A 191 -22.93 9.18 7.99
N ALA A 192 -23.97 9.95 7.68
CA ALA A 192 -25.02 9.49 6.76
C ALA A 192 -24.47 9.23 5.35
N ALA A 193 -23.55 10.07 4.88
CA ALA A 193 -22.88 9.85 3.60
C ALA A 193 -21.99 8.59 3.62
N GLU A 194 -21.25 8.36 4.70
CA GLU A 194 -20.44 7.15 4.90
C GLU A 194 -21.31 5.89 4.87
N GLU A 195 -22.43 5.88 5.59
CA GLU A 195 -23.37 4.75 5.61
C GLU A 195 -23.91 4.43 4.21
N ARG A 196 -24.28 5.47 3.43
CA ARG A 196 -24.75 5.30 2.06
C ARG A 196 -23.66 4.77 1.12
N MET A 197 -22.44 5.32 1.17
CA MET A 197 -21.34 4.89 0.29
C MET A 197 -20.94 3.43 0.52
N HIS A 198 -21.11 2.92 1.74
CA HIS A 198 -20.72 1.55 2.10
C HIS A 198 -21.91 0.58 2.17
N GLU A 199 -23.11 0.98 1.75
CA GLU A 199 -24.31 0.14 1.85
C GLU A 199 -24.16 -1.22 1.14
N THR A 200 -23.50 -1.22 -0.02
CA THR A 200 -23.24 -2.42 -0.84
C THR A 200 -21.98 -3.19 -0.40
N MET A 201 -21.25 -2.68 0.59
CA MET A 201 -20.01 -3.28 1.08
C MET A 201 -20.28 -4.28 2.21
N THR A 202 -19.55 -5.40 2.20
CA THR A 202 -19.58 -6.38 3.28
C THR A 202 -18.62 -6.00 4.41
N LYS A 203 -19.07 -6.24 5.65
CA LYS A 203 -18.22 -6.17 6.85
C LYS A 203 -17.33 -7.42 7.01
N ASP A 204 -17.73 -8.51 6.35
CA ASP A 204 -17.02 -9.78 6.30
C ASP A 204 -16.47 -9.97 4.88
N PRO A 205 -15.28 -9.42 4.57
CA PRO A 205 -14.69 -9.50 3.24
C PRO A 205 -14.25 -10.92 2.90
N VAL A 206 -14.12 -11.19 1.60
CA VAL A 206 -13.63 -12.47 1.09
C VAL A 206 -12.24 -12.78 1.66
N PHE A 207 -12.07 -13.98 2.22
CA PHE A 207 -10.81 -14.47 2.79
C PHE A 207 -10.11 -15.48 1.86
N CYS A 208 -8.86 -15.83 2.17
CA CYS A 208 -8.00 -16.63 1.30
C CYS A 208 -8.64 -17.94 0.80
N ASP A 209 -9.31 -18.69 1.67
CA ASP A 209 -9.95 -19.98 1.38
C ASP A 209 -11.26 -19.87 0.58
N GLN A 210 -11.73 -18.66 0.34
CA GLN A 210 -12.88 -18.43 -0.53
C GLN A 210 -12.44 -18.30 -2.00
N CYS A 211 -11.25 -17.78 -2.27
CA CYS A 211 -10.68 -17.70 -3.63
C CYS A 211 -9.75 -18.87 -3.97
N HIS A 212 -8.85 -19.23 -3.05
CA HIS A 212 -7.84 -20.29 -3.22
C HIS A 212 -8.40 -21.65 -2.81
N LYS A 213 -9.38 -22.13 -3.56
CA LYS A 213 -9.91 -23.49 -3.44
C LYS A 213 -10.54 -23.93 -4.75
N GLU A 214 -10.72 -25.23 -4.89
CA GLU A 214 -11.55 -25.79 -5.96
C GLU A 214 -12.99 -25.24 -5.84
N ASN A 215 -13.56 -24.78 -6.96
CA ASN A 215 -14.87 -24.13 -7.02
C ASN A 215 -15.00 -22.93 -6.04
N GLY A 216 -13.92 -22.15 -5.91
CA GLY A 216 -13.90 -20.89 -5.17
C GLY A 216 -14.59 -19.73 -5.90
N PHE A 217 -14.43 -18.52 -5.36
CA PHE A 217 -14.86 -17.27 -5.98
C PHE A 217 -14.21 -17.06 -7.35
N PHE A 218 -12.95 -17.49 -7.50
CA PHE A 218 -12.23 -17.41 -8.75
C PHE A 218 -12.21 -18.76 -9.46
N ASN A 219 -12.64 -18.75 -10.72
CA ASN A 219 -12.21 -19.73 -11.69
C ASN A 219 -10.93 -19.19 -12.34
N PHE A 220 -9.77 -19.72 -11.95
CA PHE A 220 -8.48 -19.20 -12.44
C PHE A 220 -8.28 -19.46 -13.93
N THR A 221 -8.93 -20.47 -14.51
CA THR A 221 -8.86 -20.70 -15.96
C THR A 221 -9.63 -19.63 -16.73
N ASP A 222 -10.78 -19.18 -16.20
CA ASP A 222 -11.52 -18.03 -16.76
C ASP A 222 -10.74 -16.70 -16.60
N LEU A 223 -9.81 -16.66 -15.65
CA LEU A 223 -8.84 -15.57 -15.46
C LEU A 223 -7.56 -15.75 -16.31
N LEU A 224 -7.61 -16.59 -17.35
CA LEU A 224 -6.56 -16.80 -18.36
C LEU A 224 -5.29 -17.48 -17.83
N TYR A 225 -5.30 -18.00 -16.60
CA TYR A 225 -4.19 -18.82 -16.10
C TYR A 225 -4.18 -20.18 -16.81
N THR A 226 -2.98 -20.74 -17.01
CA THR A 226 -2.86 -22.10 -17.55
C THR A 226 -3.48 -23.12 -16.58
N PRO A 227 -3.95 -24.28 -17.05
CA PRO A 227 -4.52 -25.31 -16.17
C PRO A 227 -3.59 -25.73 -15.03
N GLN A 228 -2.27 -25.74 -15.27
CA GLN A 228 -1.28 -26.05 -14.23
C GLN A 228 -1.23 -24.94 -13.16
N THR A 229 -1.17 -23.68 -13.57
CA THR A 229 -1.14 -22.54 -12.65
C THR A 229 -2.47 -22.40 -11.90
N ALA A 230 -3.60 -22.57 -12.57
CA ALA A 230 -4.93 -22.57 -11.95
C ALA A 230 -5.01 -23.60 -10.82
N LYS A 231 -4.65 -24.86 -11.12
CA LYS A 231 -4.63 -25.93 -10.11
C LYS A 231 -3.67 -25.63 -8.97
N TYR A 232 -2.51 -25.05 -9.25
CA TYR A 232 -1.58 -24.61 -8.21
C TYR A 232 -2.22 -23.55 -7.31
N LEU A 233 -2.85 -22.52 -7.88
CA LEU A 233 -3.51 -21.44 -7.13
C LEU A 233 -4.69 -21.94 -6.29
N GLU A 234 -5.41 -22.97 -6.73
CA GLU A 234 -6.52 -23.61 -6.00
C GLU A 234 -6.05 -24.52 -4.86
N THR A 235 -4.87 -25.14 -5.00
CA THR A 235 -4.32 -26.10 -4.04
C THR A 235 -3.35 -25.49 -3.05
N LEU A 236 -3.01 -24.21 -3.24
CA LEU A 236 -2.27 -23.42 -2.28
C LEU A 236 -3.05 -23.33 -0.96
N ASP A 237 -2.52 -23.97 0.10
CA ASP A 237 -3.12 -23.95 1.43
C ASP A 237 -2.88 -22.61 2.17
N MET A 238 -3.14 -21.49 1.49
CA MET A 238 -3.00 -20.14 2.05
C MET A 238 -4.00 -19.90 3.18
N GLY A 239 -5.18 -20.52 3.08
CA GLY A 239 -6.23 -20.45 4.09
C GLY A 239 -5.78 -21.03 5.43
N ALA A 240 -5.30 -22.28 5.45
CA ALA A 240 -4.79 -22.86 6.69
C ALA A 240 -3.46 -22.21 7.10
N MET A 241 -2.61 -21.79 6.16
CA MET A 241 -1.38 -21.06 6.51
C MET A 241 -1.68 -19.77 7.28
N ALA A 242 -2.63 -18.95 6.81
CA ALA A 242 -2.98 -17.70 7.47
C ALA A 242 -3.75 -17.89 8.79
N LYS A 243 -4.63 -18.89 8.87
CA LYS A 243 -5.47 -19.16 10.07
C LYS A 243 -4.72 -19.90 11.17
N THR A 244 -3.87 -20.86 10.80
CA THR A 244 -3.30 -21.85 11.73
C THR A 244 -1.94 -21.43 12.29
N TYR A 245 -1.13 -20.73 11.49
CA TYR A 245 0.23 -20.42 11.92
C TYR A 245 0.26 -19.18 12.83
N LYS A 246 0.82 -19.36 14.03
CA LYS A 246 1.09 -18.25 14.96
C LYS A 246 2.24 -17.38 14.47
N GLU A 247 3.23 -17.99 13.82
CA GLU A 247 4.39 -17.36 13.19
C GLU A 247 4.47 -17.78 11.72
N PHE A 248 4.53 -16.81 10.82
CA PHE A 248 4.70 -17.04 9.39
C PHE A 248 6.21 -17.08 9.09
N HIS A 249 6.76 -18.27 8.90
CA HIS A 249 8.15 -18.42 8.47
C HIS A 249 8.18 -18.35 6.95
N PHE A 250 8.81 -17.31 6.40
CA PHE A 250 9.12 -17.29 4.98
C PHE A 250 10.02 -18.50 4.66
N PRO A 251 9.75 -19.26 3.58
CA PRO A 251 10.70 -20.26 3.10
C PRO A 251 12.06 -19.60 2.88
N THR A 252 13.14 -20.33 3.16
CA THR A 252 14.54 -19.89 2.99
C THR A 252 14.92 -19.76 1.51
N LEU A 253 14.10 -19.04 0.73
CA LEU A 253 14.30 -18.74 -0.69
C LEU A 253 15.42 -17.70 -0.91
N PHE A 254 15.79 -16.96 0.14
CA PHE A 254 16.80 -15.91 0.11
C PHE A 254 18.05 -16.23 0.94
N ASP A 255 18.14 -17.43 1.53
CA ASP A 255 19.36 -17.88 2.19
C ASP A 255 20.33 -18.43 1.15
N LYS A 256 21.00 -17.52 0.44
CA LYS A 256 22.25 -17.78 -0.27
C LYS A 256 23.24 -16.65 -0.01
#